data_AF-A0A803R7E4-F1
#
_entry.id   AF-A0A803R7E4-F1
#
_cell.length_a   1.000
_cell.length_b   1.000
_cell.length_c   1.000
_cell.angle_alpha   90.00
_cell.angle_beta   90.00
_cell.angle_gamma   90.00
#
_symmetry.space_group_name_H-M   'P 1'
#
loop_
_entity.id
_entity.type
_entity.pdbx_description
1 polymer ?
#
loop_
_entity_poly.entity_id
_entity_poly.type
_entity_poly.pdbx_seq_one_letter_code
_entity_poly.pdbx_strand_id
1 'polypeptide(L)'
;MKVIHVQEFKGELMGFLWDGTDAHPSSISSRLEDEKNNPLPLQPEQLHLSRGILSTFPTLGTVLRVVFDQGTKEHGLHLLHIGKWMKFINVYCDVNGGFWRGVFTSSTKFRYTHDKDRLVLERQRLYNEREGLKFGRNPYWSFPQTSPITEVNYKDLPVVTLMDILTYPEVTARFLCVVRVVAMYPWQAKDFSFNGIYRVRLTLEDATARIHAYLYGKDGIKLFGDQPAIDVLTRKRNALLGVATNDDGKQVEDGIARNPPWLQCCLKSYYLDKSDIWGSRHYRLYDTRLVVD
;
A
#
# COMPACT_ATOMS: atom_id res chain seq x y z
N MET A 1 -8.49 17.38 8.60
CA MET A 1 -7.29 16.80 7.98
C MET A 1 -6.22 17.88 7.86
N LYS A 2 -4.96 17.53 8.08
CA LYS A 2 -3.79 18.36 7.82
C LYS A 2 -3.43 18.27 6.34
N VAL A 3 -3.11 19.39 5.72
CA VAL A 3 -2.55 19.41 4.36
C VAL A 3 -1.07 19.08 4.44
N ILE A 4 -0.65 17.96 3.87
CA ILE A 4 0.74 17.48 3.89
C ILE A 4 1.50 18.00 2.67
N HIS A 5 0.85 17.97 1.51
CA HIS A 5 1.45 18.39 0.26
C HIS A 5 0.34 18.82 -0.71
N VAL A 6 0.72 19.59 -1.72
CA VAL A 6 -0.15 20.00 -2.82
C VAL A 6 0.68 19.93 -4.10
N GLN A 7 0.11 19.32 -5.14
CA GLN A 7 0.76 19.12 -6.42
C GLN A 7 -0.20 19.52 -7.54
N GLU A 8 0.34 20.20 -8.54
CA GLU A 8 -0.35 20.47 -9.80
C GLU A 8 0.43 19.82 -10.94
N PHE A 9 -0.25 19.01 -11.77
CA PHE A 9 0.37 18.33 -12.90
C PHE A 9 -0.62 18.18 -14.05
N LYS A 10 -0.22 18.61 -15.27
CA LYS A 10 -1.08 18.58 -16.48
C LYS A 10 -2.47 19.20 -16.27
N GLY A 11 -2.54 20.26 -15.45
CA GLY A 11 -3.80 20.92 -15.11
C GLY A 11 -4.70 20.11 -14.18
N GLU A 12 -4.27 18.95 -13.67
CA GLU A 12 -4.90 18.26 -12.54
C GLU A 12 -4.27 18.73 -11.24
N LEU A 13 -5.13 19.10 -10.30
CA LEU A 13 -4.75 19.55 -8.97
C LEU A 13 -5.04 18.46 -7.95
N MET A 14 -4.03 18.15 -7.13
CA MET A 14 -4.11 17.13 -6.09
C MET A 14 -3.60 17.65 -4.74
N GLY A 15 -4.44 17.58 -3.71
CA GLY A 15 -4.08 17.76 -2.31
C GLY A 15 -3.79 16.42 -1.63
N PHE A 16 -2.79 16.41 -0.75
CA PHE A 16 -2.42 15.26 0.07
C PHE A 16 -2.84 15.56 1.50
N LEU A 17 -3.91 14.91 1.97
CA LEU A 17 -4.57 15.20 3.23
C LEU A 17 -4.38 14.05 4.22
N TRP A 18 -4.22 14.36 5.50
CA TRP A 18 -3.95 13.36 6.52
C TRP A 18 -4.66 13.66 7.84
N ASP A 19 -5.10 12.65 8.57
CA ASP A 19 -5.65 12.81 9.92
C ASP A 19 -5.12 11.80 10.95
N GLY A 20 -4.15 10.96 10.58
CA GLY A 20 -3.55 9.95 11.45
C GLY A 20 -4.26 8.60 11.46
N THR A 21 -5.39 8.45 10.74
CA THR A 21 -6.14 7.20 10.66
C THR A 21 -5.82 6.41 9.40
N ASP A 22 -6.00 5.09 9.47
CA ASP A 22 -5.86 4.21 8.32
C ASP A 22 -7.20 4.14 7.58
N ALA A 23 -7.19 4.45 6.28
CA ALA A 23 -8.35 4.23 5.43
C ALA A 23 -8.70 2.74 5.39
N HIS A 24 -9.99 2.43 5.25
CA HIS A 24 -10.44 1.05 5.14
C HIS A 24 -9.79 0.37 3.92
N PRO A 25 -9.25 -0.84 4.02
CA PRO A 25 -8.76 -1.56 2.86
C PRO A 25 -9.87 -1.73 1.82
N SER A 26 -9.70 -1.23 0.59
CA SER A 26 -10.67 -1.51 -0.47
C SER A 26 -10.38 -2.87 -1.11
N SER A 27 -11.43 -3.51 -1.62
CA SER A 27 -11.30 -4.67 -2.51
C SER A 27 -10.71 -4.27 -3.86
N ILE A 28 -10.15 -5.25 -4.57
CA ILE A 28 -9.59 -5.08 -5.91
C ILE A 28 -10.55 -5.69 -6.92
N SER A 29 -11.21 -4.83 -7.69
CA SER A 29 -12.23 -5.25 -8.66
C SER A 29 -11.66 -5.65 -10.03
N SER A 30 -10.36 -5.42 -10.29
CA SER A 30 -9.72 -5.82 -11.55
C SER A 30 -9.56 -7.33 -11.64
N ARG A 31 -9.81 -7.89 -12.84
CA ARG A 31 -9.51 -9.29 -13.11
C ARG A 31 -7.99 -9.46 -13.24
N LEU A 32 -7.48 -10.61 -12.81
CA LEU A 32 -6.04 -10.89 -12.83
C LEU A 32 -5.45 -10.84 -14.25
N GLU A 33 -6.24 -11.21 -15.26
CA GLU A 33 -5.83 -11.15 -16.66
C GLU A 33 -5.71 -9.73 -17.20
N ASP A 34 -6.58 -8.83 -16.74
CA ASP A 34 -6.56 -7.42 -17.15
C ASP A 34 -5.33 -6.69 -16.62
N GLU A 35 -4.80 -7.11 -15.46
CA GLU A 35 -3.61 -6.54 -14.83
C GLU A 35 -2.33 -6.70 -15.66
N LYS A 36 -2.33 -7.58 -16.67
CA LYS A 36 -1.24 -7.66 -17.65
C LYS A 36 -1.15 -6.36 -18.47
N ASN A 37 -2.28 -5.87 -18.93
CA ASN A 37 -2.37 -4.72 -19.83
C ASN A 37 -2.59 -3.43 -19.03
N ASN A 38 -3.28 -3.53 -17.89
CA ASN A 38 -3.65 -2.44 -16.99
C ASN A 38 -3.20 -2.75 -15.56
N PRO A 39 -1.89 -2.75 -15.27
CA PRO A 39 -1.38 -3.07 -13.94
C PRO A 39 -1.89 -2.07 -12.90
N LEU A 40 -2.12 -2.56 -11.68
CA LEU A 40 -2.47 -1.69 -10.57
C LEU A 40 -1.39 -0.62 -10.35
N PRO A 41 -1.76 0.65 -10.20
CA PRO A 41 -0.80 1.71 -10.00
C PRO A 41 -0.14 1.58 -8.61
N LEU A 42 1.14 1.95 -8.48
CA LEU A 42 1.80 2.06 -7.17
C LEU A 42 1.35 3.31 -6.39
N GLN A 43 0.89 4.33 -7.09
CA GLN A 43 0.49 5.61 -6.54
C GLN A 43 -0.72 6.12 -7.33
N PRO A 44 -1.72 6.74 -6.67
CA PRO A 44 -2.87 7.31 -7.36
C PRO A 44 -2.52 8.59 -8.16
N GLU A 45 -1.43 9.28 -7.81
CA GLU A 45 -0.90 10.44 -8.56
C GLU A 45 -0.23 10.03 -9.88
N GLN A 46 -0.42 10.86 -10.93
CA GLN A 46 0.25 10.67 -12.22
C GLN A 46 1.74 11.06 -12.17
N LEU A 47 2.08 12.08 -11.39
CA LEU A 47 3.45 12.54 -11.21
C LEU A 47 4.01 12.00 -9.88
N HIS A 48 4.96 11.09 -9.99
CA HIS A 48 5.62 10.49 -8.84
C HIS A 48 6.28 11.54 -7.94
N LEU A 49 5.96 11.47 -6.65
CA LEU A 49 6.63 12.29 -5.64
C LEU A 49 8.06 11.80 -5.43
N SER A 50 9.00 12.75 -5.34
CA SER A 50 10.39 12.43 -5.03
C SER A 50 10.51 11.88 -3.61
N ARG A 51 11.56 11.08 -3.36
CA ARG A 51 11.88 10.59 -2.01
C ARG A 51 12.00 11.73 -0.99
N GLY A 52 12.53 12.88 -1.40
CA GLY A 52 12.64 14.06 -0.54
C GLY A 52 11.28 14.56 -0.06
N ILE A 53 10.27 14.57 -0.94
CA ILE A 53 8.89 14.93 -0.58
C ILE A 53 8.26 13.83 0.29
N LEU A 54 8.40 12.55 -0.10
CA LEU A 54 7.85 11.44 0.68
C LEU A 54 8.43 11.38 2.10
N SER A 55 9.67 11.82 2.30
CA SER A 55 10.32 11.89 3.62
C SER A 55 9.69 12.93 4.56
N THR A 56 8.81 13.81 4.06
CA THR A 56 8.03 14.74 4.89
C THR A 56 6.65 14.20 5.24
N PHE A 57 6.26 13.06 4.65
CA PHE A 57 4.96 12.46 4.88
C PHE A 57 4.97 11.71 6.22
N PRO A 58 3.84 11.67 6.94
CA PRO A 58 3.72 10.86 8.14
C PRO A 58 3.85 9.38 7.78
N THR A 59 4.50 8.60 8.65
CA THR A 59 4.72 7.17 8.45
C THR A 59 3.62 6.29 9.04
N LEU A 60 2.58 6.88 9.62
CA LEU A 60 1.36 6.21 10.10
C LEU A 60 0.13 6.91 9.53
N GLY A 61 -0.94 6.14 9.30
CA GLY A 61 -2.16 6.67 8.72
C GLY A 61 -2.08 6.82 7.21
N THR A 62 -3.24 6.85 6.58
CA THR A 62 -3.37 7.05 5.14
C THR A 62 -3.26 8.53 4.81
N VAL A 63 -2.40 8.85 3.84
CA VAL A 63 -2.41 10.16 3.18
C VAL A 63 -3.39 10.08 2.01
N LEU A 64 -4.59 10.62 2.22
CA LEU A 64 -5.67 10.65 1.24
C LEU A 64 -5.31 11.64 0.13
N ARG A 65 -5.32 11.15 -1.12
CA ARG A 65 -5.20 12.02 -2.30
C ARG A 65 -6.56 12.58 -2.63
N VAL A 66 -6.63 13.90 -2.78
CA VAL A 66 -7.87 14.59 -3.10
C VAL A 66 -7.67 15.41 -4.36
N VAL A 67 -8.50 15.15 -5.37
CA VAL A 67 -8.47 15.90 -6.62
C VAL A 67 -9.55 16.95 -6.67
N PHE A 68 -9.33 17.96 -7.50
CA PHE A 68 -10.31 19.00 -7.76
C PHE A 68 -11.00 18.77 -9.10
N ASP A 69 -12.32 18.76 -9.08
CA ASP A 69 -13.13 18.73 -10.29
C ASP A 69 -12.88 20.01 -11.13
N GLN A 70 -12.99 19.90 -12.45
CA GLN A 70 -12.64 20.96 -13.41
C GLN A 70 -13.33 22.29 -13.10
N GLY A 71 -14.58 22.26 -12.63
CA GLY A 71 -15.33 23.47 -12.24
C GLY A 71 -14.87 24.16 -10.95
N THR A 72 -13.91 23.58 -10.21
CA THR A 72 -13.43 24.09 -8.91
C THR A 72 -11.94 24.42 -8.88
N LYS A 73 -11.21 24.16 -9.97
CA LYS A 73 -9.74 24.26 -10.04
C LYS A 73 -9.22 25.68 -9.78
N GLU A 74 -9.88 26.71 -10.34
CA GLU A 74 -9.40 28.10 -10.29
C GLU A 74 -9.41 28.73 -8.88
N HIS A 75 -10.17 28.17 -7.93
CA HIS A 75 -10.36 28.77 -6.61
C HIS A 75 -9.75 27.94 -5.46
N GLY A 76 -9.33 26.70 -5.72
CA GLY A 76 -9.02 25.71 -4.68
C GLY A 76 -7.58 25.73 -4.14
N LEU A 77 -6.60 25.97 -5.03
CA LEU A 77 -5.16 25.80 -4.75
C LEU A 77 -4.64 26.72 -3.66
N HIS A 78 -4.90 28.02 -3.81
CA HIS A 78 -4.41 29.06 -2.90
C HIS A 78 -4.95 28.91 -1.47
N LEU A 79 -5.98 28.10 -1.30
CA LEU A 79 -6.63 27.87 -0.02
C LEU A 79 -6.16 26.58 0.67
N LEU A 80 -5.33 25.75 0.03
CA LEU A 80 -4.69 24.60 0.69
C LEU A 80 -3.29 24.99 1.16
N HIS A 81 -3.18 25.43 2.40
CA HIS A 81 -1.88 25.73 3.00
C HIS A 81 -1.24 24.48 3.62
N ILE A 82 -0.07 24.10 3.09
CA ILE A 82 0.75 23.01 3.62
C ILE A 82 1.02 23.24 5.12
N GLY A 83 0.88 22.18 5.90
CA GLY A 83 1.06 22.17 7.35
C GLY A 83 -0.17 22.61 8.13
N LYS A 84 -1.20 23.20 7.50
CA LYS A 84 -2.41 23.66 8.20
C LYS A 84 -3.48 22.58 8.31
N TRP A 85 -4.21 22.62 9.41
CA TRP A 85 -5.41 21.81 9.60
C TRP A 85 -6.61 22.46 8.96
N MET A 86 -7.41 21.64 8.31
CA MET A 86 -8.62 22.05 7.60
C MET A 86 -9.76 21.06 7.88
N LYS A 87 -10.97 21.60 8.03
CA LYS A 87 -12.19 20.81 8.11
C LYS A 87 -12.83 20.81 6.73
N PHE A 88 -13.05 19.62 6.19
CA PHE A 88 -13.72 19.40 4.92
C PHE A 88 -15.12 18.83 5.18
N ILE A 89 -16.10 19.26 4.40
CA ILE A 89 -17.50 18.90 4.50
C ILE A 89 -17.97 18.54 3.09
N ASN A 90 -18.75 17.47 2.96
CA ASN A 90 -19.24 16.96 1.68
C ASN A 90 -18.12 16.66 0.69
N VAL A 91 -17.06 16.00 1.17
CA VAL A 91 -16.05 15.40 0.27
C VAL A 91 -16.63 14.11 -0.25
N TYR A 92 -16.73 13.99 -1.57
CA TYR A 92 -17.05 12.71 -2.20
C TYR A 92 -15.79 11.83 -2.18
N CYS A 93 -15.95 10.55 -1.89
CA CYS A 93 -14.84 9.59 -1.92
C CYS A 93 -15.18 8.44 -2.88
N ASP A 94 -14.24 8.12 -3.76
CA ASP A 94 -14.29 6.95 -4.61
C ASP A 94 -13.05 6.06 -4.39
N VAL A 95 -13.06 4.89 -5.03
CA VAL A 95 -11.93 3.97 -5.04
C VAL A 95 -11.40 3.88 -6.46
N ASN A 96 -10.11 4.16 -6.64
CA ASN A 96 -9.41 4.02 -7.91
C ASN A 96 -8.19 3.11 -7.74
N GLY A 97 -8.13 2.01 -8.48
CA GLY A 97 -7.01 1.06 -8.42
C GLY A 97 -6.75 0.50 -7.01
N GLY A 98 -7.78 0.42 -6.17
CA GLY A 98 -7.69 0.02 -4.77
C GLY A 98 -7.23 1.12 -3.80
N PHE A 99 -7.14 2.37 -4.23
CA PHE A 99 -6.88 3.52 -3.35
C PHE A 99 -8.15 4.32 -3.12
N TRP A 100 -8.41 4.69 -1.87
CA TRP A 100 -9.37 5.75 -1.59
C TRP A 100 -8.86 7.08 -2.12
N ARG A 101 -9.73 7.80 -2.81
CA ARG A 101 -9.48 9.12 -3.35
C ARG A 101 -10.65 10.03 -3.01
N GLY A 102 -10.32 11.23 -2.54
CA GLY A 102 -11.31 12.29 -2.38
C GLY A 102 -11.48 13.06 -3.69
N VAL A 103 -12.69 13.54 -3.93
CA VAL A 103 -13.01 14.44 -5.04
C VAL A 103 -13.68 15.67 -4.46
N PHE A 104 -13.04 16.82 -4.66
CA PHE A 104 -13.65 18.11 -4.38
C PHE A 104 -14.53 18.50 -5.55
N THR A 105 -15.81 18.62 -5.23
CA THR A 105 -16.85 19.05 -6.17
C THR A 105 -17.33 20.43 -5.76
N SER A 106 -18.22 21.02 -6.55
CA SER A 106 -18.85 22.31 -6.22
C SER A 106 -19.64 22.31 -4.90
N SER A 107 -20.01 21.13 -4.38
CA SER A 107 -20.71 21.00 -3.09
C SER A 107 -19.77 20.84 -1.88
N THR A 108 -18.48 20.59 -2.13
CA THR A 108 -17.48 20.45 -1.08
C THR A 108 -17.20 21.82 -0.44
N LYS A 109 -17.27 21.88 0.88
CA LYS A 109 -16.92 23.07 1.67
C LYS A 109 -15.72 22.75 2.53
N PHE A 110 -14.84 23.72 2.71
CA PHE A 110 -13.73 23.58 3.64
C PHE A 110 -13.43 24.88 4.36
N ARG A 111 -12.80 24.76 5.52
CA ARG A 111 -12.36 25.91 6.32
C ARG A 111 -11.08 25.58 7.08
N TYR A 112 -10.26 26.59 7.30
CA TYR A 112 -9.15 26.48 8.24
C TYR A 112 -9.65 26.12 9.63
N THR A 113 -8.87 25.28 10.29
CA THR A 113 -9.12 24.84 11.66
C THR A 113 -7.86 25.13 12.46
N HIS A 114 -8.03 25.81 13.59
CA HIS A 114 -6.91 26.21 14.44
C HIS A 114 -6.27 24.99 15.11
N ASP A 115 -4.97 25.03 15.37
CA ASP A 115 -4.23 23.89 15.96
C ASP A 115 -4.72 23.53 17.38
N LYS A 116 -5.35 24.49 18.06
CA LYS A 116 -6.00 24.32 19.38
C LYS A 116 -7.46 23.84 19.31
N ASP A 117 -8.00 23.61 18.11
CA ASP A 117 -9.33 23.03 17.97
C ASP A 117 -9.34 21.62 18.60
N ARG A 118 -10.41 21.29 19.33
CA ARG A 118 -10.52 20.03 20.07
C ARG A 118 -10.30 18.81 19.17
N LEU A 119 -10.82 18.82 17.94
CA LEU A 119 -10.68 17.70 17.01
C LEU A 119 -9.23 17.58 16.52
N VAL A 120 -8.53 18.70 16.33
CA VAL A 120 -7.13 18.70 15.93
C VAL A 120 -6.24 18.14 17.04
N LEU A 121 -6.46 18.59 18.27
CA LEU A 121 -5.74 18.09 19.45
C LEU A 121 -5.97 16.60 19.66
N GLU A 122 -7.21 16.13 19.50
CA GLU A 122 -7.55 14.72 19.60
C GLU A 122 -6.83 13.87 18.54
N ARG A 123 -6.81 14.31 17.28
CA ARG A 123 -6.11 13.59 16.20
C ARG A 123 -4.60 13.51 16.45
N GLN A 124 -3.99 14.59 16.92
CA GLN A 124 -2.57 14.60 17.28
C GLN A 124 -2.28 13.68 18.47
N ARG A 125 -3.11 13.70 19.51
CA ARG A 125 -2.97 12.81 20.67
C ARG A 125 -3.03 11.34 20.24
N LEU A 126 -4.06 10.96 19.47
CA LEU A 126 -4.24 9.58 19.00
C LEU A 126 -3.07 9.11 18.14
N TYR A 127 -2.53 9.99 17.29
CA TYR A 127 -1.33 9.70 16.50
C TYR A 127 -0.10 9.47 17.40
N ASN A 128 0.19 10.37 18.34
CA ASN A 128 1.34 10.26 19.24
C ASN A 128 1.25 9.01 20.13
N GLU A 129 0.06 8.68 20.62
CA GLU A 129 -0.19 7.45 21.37
C GLU A 129 0.08 6.23 20.52
N ARG A 130 -0.45 6.19 19.28
CA ARG A 130 -0.21 5.09 18.34
C ARG A 130 1.27 4.92 18.07
N GLU A 131 2.02 6.00 17.83
CA GLU A 131 3.46 5.94 17.56
C GLU A 131 4.26 5.27 18.68
N GLY A 132 3.86 5.48 19.93
CA GLY A 132 4.49 4.89 21.11
C GLY A 132 4.12 3.43 21.41
N LEU A 133 3.11 2.86 20.74
CA LEU A 133 2.68 1.47 20.97
C LEU A 133 3.59 0.46 20.26
N LYS A 134 3.86 -0.68 20.92
CA LYS A 134 4.61 -1.82 20.34
C LYS A 134 4.07 -2.26 18.97
N PHE A 135 2.74 -2.28 18.82
CA PHE A 135 2.05 -2.64 17.59
C PHE A 135 1.46 -1.43 16.85
N GLY A 136 1.92 -0.23 17.18
CA GLY A 136 1.39 1.02 16.62
C GLY A 136 1.52 1.14 15.11
N ARG A 137 2.56 0.53 14.55
CA ARG A 137 2.84 0.48 13.11
C ARG A 137 2.03 -0.58 12.36
N ASN A 138 1.31 -1.44 13.07
CA ASN A 138 0.40 -2.37 12.40
C ASN A 138 -0.75 -1.57 11.76
N PRO A 139 -1.20 -1.93 10.55
CA PRO A 139 -2.42 -1.40 9.97
C PRO A 139 -3.59 -1.68 10.90
N TYR A 140 -4.42 -0.67 11.17
CA TYR A 140 -5.58 -0.77 12.07
C TYR A 140 -6.51 -1.94 11.69
N TRP A 141 -6.67 -2.15 10.38
CA TRP A 141 -7.53 -3.19 9.80
C TRP A 141 -6.91 -4.60 9.81
N SER A 142 -5.72 -4.77 10.38
CA SER A 142 -5.10 -6.07 10.64
C SER A 142 -5.40 -6.62 12.05
N PHE A 143 -6.18 -5.89 12.86
CA PHE A 143 -6.58 -6.26 14.21
C PHE A 143 -7.79 -7.23 14.21
N PRO A 144 -7.89 -8.21 15.13
CA PRO A 144 -6.94 -8.51 16.22
C PRO A 144 -5.70 -9.30 15.79
N GLN A 145 -5.72 -9.93 14.61
CA GLN A 145 -4.59 -10.71 14.13
C GLN A 145 -4.51 -10.71 12.60
N THR A 146 -3.29 -10.68 12.08
CA THR A 146 -3.01 -10.95 10.66
C THR A 146 -3.46 -12.36 10.28
N SER A 147 -3.78 -12.56 9.01
CA SER A 147 -4.12 -13.88 8.49
C SER A 147 -2.96 -14.86 8.69
N PRO A 148 -3.21 -16.07 9.23
CA PRO A 148 -2.17 -17.04 9.56
C PRO A 148 -1.64 -17.79 8.32
N ILE A 149 -1.68 -17.18 7.13
CA ILE A 149 -1.24 -17.79 5.87
C ILE A 149 0.26 -17.68 5.63
N THR A 150 0.96 -16.87 6.44
CA THR A 150 2.41 -16.64 6.36
C THR A 150 3.09 -16.94 7.68
N GLU A 151 4.27 -17.54 7.58
CA GLU A 151 5.18 -17.75 8.70
C GLU A 151 6.49 -17.00 8.46
N VAL A 152 6.92 -16.29 9.51
CA VAL A 152 8.21 -15.58 9.58
C VAL A 152 8.91 -15.96 10.87
N ASN A 153 10.24 -16.06 10.82
CA ASN A 153 11.06 -16.48 11.98
C ASN A 153 11.31 -15.35 13.00
N TYR A 154 10.84 -14.13 12.74
CA TYR A 154 11.20 -12.92 13.49
C TYR A 154 9.99 -12.25 14.15
N LYS A 155 9.06 -13.02 14.71
CA LYS A 155 7.75 -12.52 15.19
C LYS A 155 7.84 -11.44 16.28
N ASP A 156 8.97 -11.35 16.98
CA ASP A 156 9.18 -10.37 18.07
C ASP A 156 9.82 -9.04 17.63
N LEU A 157 10.22 -8.91 16.36
CA LEU A 157 10.78 -7.65 15.86
C LEU A 157 9.69 -6.59 15.66
N PRO A 158 10.01 -5.29 15.85
CA PRO A 158 9.08 -4.22 15.56
C PRO A 158 8.71 -4.21 14.07
N VAL A 159 7.41 -4.12 13.80
CA VAL A 159 6.87 -3.96 12.46
C VAL A 159 7.05 -2.52 12.01
N VAL A 160 7.36 -2.31 10.73
CA VAL A 160 7.45 -0.99 10.08
C VAL A 160 6.42 -0.85 8.96
N THR A 161 6.03 0.39 8.65
CA THR A 161 5.14 0.67 7.52
C THR A 161 5.92 0.72 6.21
N LEU A 162 5.22 0.64 5.08
CA LEU A 162 5.83 0.81 3.76
C LEU A 162 6.36 2.24 3.56
N MET A 163 5.75 3.25 4.19
CA MET A 163 6.29 4.61 4.19
C MET A 163 7.59 4.70 5.00
N ASP A 164 7.70 4.03 6.17
CA ASP A 164 8.98 3.91 6.90
C ASP A 164 10.07 3.33 5.97
N ILE A 165 9.74 2.28 5.20
CA ILE A 165 10.68 1.61 4.28
C ILE A 165 11.12 2.53 3.13
N LEU A 166 10.17 3.22 2.49
CA LEU A 166 10.42 4.13 1.37
C LEU A 166 11.32 5.30 1.78
N THR A 167 11.15 5.78 3.00
CA THR A 167 11.86 6.95 3.56
C THR A 167 13.07 6.59 4.42
N TYR A 168 13.34 5.29 4.61
CA TYR A 168 14.46 4.80 5.42
C TYR A 168 15.80 5.40 4.95
N PRO A 169 16.64 5.92 5.86
CA PRO A 169 17.84 6.70 5.51
C PRO A 169 18.92 5.89 4.80
N GLU A 170 18.94 4.56 4.95
CA GLU A 170 19.91 3.70 4.28
C GLU A 170 19.32 3.01 3.05
N VAL A 171 20.13 2.88 2.00
CA VAL A 171 19.72 2.24 0.75
C VAL A 171 19.40 0.76 0.97
N THR A 172 20.22 0.08 1.78
CA THR A 172 20.12 -1.36 2.05
C THR A 172 19.76 -1.60 3.51
N ALA A 173 18.61 -2.23 3.75
CA ALA A 173 18.16 -2.55 5.09
C ALA A 173 17.19 -3.73 5.07
N ARG A 174 16.85 -4.24 6.26
CA ARG A 174 15.94 -5.37 6.47
C ARG A 174 14.79 -4.92 7.37
N PHE A 175 13.59 -5.37 7.04
CA PHE A 175 12.35 -4.90 7.61
C PHE A 175 11.40 -6.06 7.84
N LEU A 176 10.55 -5.90 8.84
CA LEU A 176 9.37 -6.71 9.07
C LEU A 176 8.16 -5.80 8.89
N CYS A 177 7.20 -6.17 8.05
CA CYS A 177 6.03 -5.35 7.78
C CYS A 177 4.75 -6.20 7.76
N VAL A 178 3.61 -5.54 8.01
CA VAL A 178 2.27 -6.13 7.83
C VAL A 178 1.63 -5.47 6.61
N VAL A 179 1.37 -6.26 5.58
CA VAL A 179 0.95 -5.78 4.24
C VAL A 179 -0.14 -6.66 3.66
N ARG A 180 -0.74 -6.21 2.57
CA ARG A 180 -1.58 -6.98 1.65
C ARG A 180 -0.82 -7.20 0.35
N VAL A 181 -1.03 -8.36 -0.30
CA VAL A 181 -0.55 -8.59 -1.68
C VAL A 181 -1.70 -8.28 -2.63
N VAL A 182 -1.66 -7.11 -3.26
CA VAL A 182 -2.79 -6.64 -4.09
C VAL A 182 -2.68 -7.06 -5.55
N ALA A 183 -1.48 -7.31 -6.05
CA ALA A 183 -1.23 -7.85 -7.40
C ALA A 183 0.04 -8.69 -7.46
N MET A 184 0.14 -9.55 -8.48
CA MET A 184 1.30 -10.41 -8.74
C MET A 184 1.58 -10.45 -10.24
N TYR A 185 2.86 -10.42 -10.60
CA TYR A 185 3.32 -10.57 -11.98
C TYR A 185 4.46 -11.60 -12.07
N PRO A 186 4.39 -12.59 -12.99
CA PRO A 186 3.26 -12.87 -13.88
C PRO A 186 2.00 -13.26 -13.09
N TRP A 187 0.81 -13.17 -13.70
CA TRP A 187 -0.46 -13.41 -12.99
C TRP A 187 -0.84 -14.90 -12.95
N GLN A 188 -0.33 -15.72 -13.89
CA GLN A 188 -0.57 -17.16 -13.91
C GLN A 188 0.54 -17.91 -13.15
N ALA A 189 0.14 -18.82 -12.27
CA ALA A 189 1.05 -19.60 -11.43
C ALA A 189 2.09 -20.39 -12.22
N LYS A 190 1.71 -20.94 -13.38
CA LYS A 190 2.61 -21.70 -14.29
C LYS A 190 3.81 -20.87 -14.78
N ASP A 191 3.69 -19.55 -14.79
CA ASP A 191 4.72 -18.65 -15.32
C ASP A 191 5.62 -18.10 -14.19
N PHE A 192 5.38 -18.47 -12.93
CA PHE A 192 6.15 -17.96 -11.79
C PHE A 192 7.62 -18.37 -11.83
N SER A 193 7.93 -19.48 -12.49
CA SER A 193 9.28 -20.01 -12.60
C SER A 193 9.68 -20.22 -14.07
N PHE A 194 10.90 -19.83 -14.42
CA PHE A 194 11.51 -20.12 -15.70
C PHE A 194 12.78 -20.93 -15.47
N ASN A 195 12.89 -22.10 -16.10
CA ASN A 195 13.97 -23.08 -15.89
C ASN A 195 14.19 -23.40 -14.39
N GLY A 196 13.10 -23.58 -13.64
CA GLY A 196 13.13 -23.87 -12.20
C GLY A 196 13.49 -22.68 -11.30
N ILE A 197 13.68 -21.47 -11.85
CA ILE A 197 14.01 -20.28 -11.08
C ILE A 197 12.78 -19.37 -10.97
N TYR A 198 12.31 -19.16 -9.74
CA TYR A 198 11.25 -18.19 -9.46
C TYR A 198 11.63 -16.77 -9.87
N ARG A 199 10.69 -16.06 -10.51
CA ARG A 199 10.80 -14.67 -10.95
C ARG A 199 9.43 -13.99 -10.85
N VAL A 200 9.05 -13.64 -9.63
CA VAL A 200 7.73 -13.03 -9.36
C VAL A 200 7.91 -11.64 -8.79
N ARG A 201 7.12 -10.69 -9.27
CA ARG A 201 6.96 -9.35 -8.69
C ARG A 201 5.62 -9.31 -7.95
N LEU A 202 5.67 -9.00 -6.67
CA LEU A 202 4.51 -8.70 -5.84
C LEU A 202 4.27 -7.20 -5.82
N THR A 203 3.01 -6.79 -5.79
CA THR A 203 2.61 -5.44 -5.41
C THR A 203 2.08 -5.50 -3.99
N LEU A 204 2.84 -4.92 -3.06
CA LEU A 204 2.54 -4.90 -1.63
C LEU A 204 1.91 -3.58 -1.25
N GLU A 205 0.96 -3.62 -0.35
CA GLU A 205 0.26 -2.44 0.14
C GLU A 205 0.06 -2.47 1.65
N ASP A 206 0.19 -1.32 2.29
CA ASP A 206 -0.36 -1.06 3.60
C ASP A 206 -1.16 0.25 3.62
N ALA A 207 -1.55 0.73 4.79
CA ALA A 207 -2.31 1.97 4.90
C ALA A 207 -1.55 3.22 4.40
N THR A 208 -0.22 3.15 4.24
CA THR A 208 0.67 4.29 4.03
C THR A 208 1.19 4.38 2.59
N ALA A 209 1.45 3.24 1.94
CA ALA A 209 1.99 3.20 0.60
C ALA A 209 1.73 1.86 -0.12
N ARG A 210 2.12 1.80 -1.39
CA ARG A 210 2.20 0.58 -2.19
C ARG A 210 3.55 0.53 -2.89
N ILE A 211 4.18 -0.65 -2.89
CA ILE A 211 5.51 -0.87 -3.48
C ILE A 211 5.56 -2.16 -4.30
N HIS A 212 6.55 -2.26 -5.18
CA HIS A 212 6.92 -3.54 -5.77
C HIS A 212 7.97 -4.24 -4.90
N ALA A 213 7.77 -5.55 -4.68
CA ALA A 213 8.75 -6.42 -4.06
C ALA A 213 8.96 -7.67 -4.91
N TYR A 214 10.20 -8.14 -5.03
CA TYR A 214 10.56 -9.25 -5.90
C TYR A 214 10.79 -10.53 -5.11
N LEU A 215 10.43 -11.65 -5.73
CA LEU A 215 10.73 -13.01 -5.34
C LEU A 215 11.60 -13.63 -6.42
N TYR A 216 12.84 -13.95 -6.06
CA TYR A 216 13.82 -14.46 -7.01
C TYR A 216 14.54 -15.69 -6.47
N GLY A 217 14.60 -16.76 -7.26
CA GLY A 217 15.32 -17.99 -6.93
C GLY A 217 14.93 -18.54 -5.56
N LYS A 218 15.90 -18.63 -4.63
CA LYS A 218 15.73 -19.21 -3.29
C LYS A 218 14.61 -18.58 -2.45
N ASP A 219 14.34 -17.28 -2.61
CA ASP A 219 13.25 -16.64 -1.86
C ASP A 219 11.87 -17.06 -2.38
N GLY A 220 11.76 -17.34 -3.68
CA GLY A 220 10.54 -17.95 -4.25
C GLY A 220 10.35 -19.38 -3.76
N ILE A 221 11.44 -20.17 -3.67
CA ILE A 221 11.41 -21.53 -3.10
C ILE A 221 10.99 -21.46 -1.62
N LYS A 222 11.52 -20.51 -0.85
CA LYS A 222 11.16 -20.33 0.56
C LYS A 222 9.68 -20.01 0.75
N LEU A 223 9.12 -19.16 -0.12
CA LEU A 223 7.73 -18.75 -0.03
C LEU A 223 6.76 -19.83 -0.50
N PHE A 224 7.00 -20.38 -1.70
CA PHE A 224 6.05 -21.26 -2.39
C PHE A 224 6.36 -22.76 -2.22
N GLY A 225 7.57 -23.12 -1.85
CA GLY A 225 8.08 -24.49 -1.87
C GLY A 225 8.98 -24.75 -3.08
N ASP A 226 9.67 -25.88 -3.06
CA ASP A 226 10.51 -26.31 -4.18
C ASP A 226 9.66 -27.03 -5.23
N GLN A 227 9.49 -26.38 -6.38
CA GLN A 227 8.71 -26.86 -7.54
C GLN A 227 7.36 -27.54 -7.20
N PRO A 228 6.48 -26.91 -6.39
CA PRO A 228 5.12 -27.38 -6.20
C PRO A 228 4.34 -27.51 -7.51
N ALA A 229 3.35 -28.38 -7.51
CA ALA A 229 2.40 -28.51 -8.62
C ALA A 229 1.66 -27.18 -8.89
N ILE A 230 1.27 -26.96 -10.15
CA ILE A 230 0.70 -25.67 -10.61
C ILE A 230 -0.60 -25.33 -9.88
N ASP A 231 -1.41 -26.32 -9.54
CA ASP A 231 -2.63 -26.18 -8.75
C ASP A 231 -2.34 -25.70 -7.32
N VAL A 232 -1.32 -26.25 -6.66
CA VAL A 232 -0.84 -25.80 -5.34
C VAL A 232 -0.35 -24.35 -5.42
N LEU A 233 0.45 -23.99 -6.43
CA LEU A 233 0.86 -22.60 -6.65
C LEU A 233 -0.31 -21.66 -6.90
N THR A 234 -1.31 -22.13 -7.64
CA THR A 234 -2.53 -21.37 -7.91
C THR A 234 -3.32 -21.12 -6.64
N ARG A 235 -3.46 -22.11 -5.75
CA ARG A 235 -4.11 -21.97 -4.44
C ARG A 235 -3.35 -20.99 -3.54
N LYS A 236 -2.03 -21.11 -3.45
CA LYS A 236 -1.17 -20.17 -2.71
C LYS A 236 -1.28 -18.73 -3.22
N ARG A 237 -1.27 -18.55 -4.55
CA ARG A 237 -1.49 -17.25 -5.19
C ARG A 237 -2.87 -16.69 -4.84
N ASN A 238 -3.91 -17.51 -4.94
CA ASN A 238 -5.29 -17.09 -4.66
C ASN A 238 -5.46 -16.66 -3.21
N ALA A 239 -4.86 -17.39 -2.27
CA ALA A 239 -4.86 -17.03 -0.85
C ALA A 239 -4.14 -15.69 -0.60
N LEU A 240 -2.98 -15.45 -1.24
CA LEU A 240 -2.28 -14.16 -1.17
C LEU A 240 -3.11 -13.00 -1.74
N LEU A 241 -3.77 -13.22 -2.88
CA LEU A 241 -4.52 -12.20 -3.61
C LEU A 241 -5.96 -12.04 -3.11
N GLY A 242 -6.41 -12.86 -2.15
CA GLY A 242 -7.78 -12.85 -1.64
C GLY A 242 -8.84 -13.15 -2.71
N VAL A 243 -8.53 -14.08 -3.62
CA VAL A 243 -9.48 -14.56 -4.63
C VAL A 243 -10.49 -15.47 -3.94
N ALA A 244 -11.79 -15.21 -4.12
CA ALA A 244 -12.83 -16.07 -3.60
C ALA A 244 -12.73 -17.47 -4.21
N THR A 245 -12.80 -18.49 -3.36
CA THR A 245 -12.85 -19.89 -3.76
C THR A 245 -14.07 -20.57 -3.13
N ASN A 246 -14.72 -21.48 -3.86
CA ASN A 246 -15.74 -22.37 -3.32
C ASN A 246 -15.10 -23.42 -2.38
N ASP A 247 -15.93 -24.20 -1.70
CA ASP A 247 -15.49 -25.25 -0.75
C ASP A 247 -14.51 -26.27 -1.38
N ASP A 248 -14.59 -26.49 -2.69
CA ASP A 248 -13.67 -27.34 -3.47
C ASP A 248 -12.33 -26.66 -3.82
N GLY A 249 -12.05 -25.45 -3.30
CA GLY A 249 -10.86 -24.65 -3.61
C GLY A 249 -10.81 -24.08 -5.04
N LYS A 250 -11.88 -24.28 -5.83
CA LYS A 250 -12.03 -23.70 -7.18
C LYS A 250 -12.43 -22.24 -7.08
N GLN A 251 -11.91 -21.40 -7.97
CA GLN A 251 -12.29 -19.99 -8.05
C GLN A 251 -13.80 -19.87 -8.27
N VAL A 252 -14.45 -18.98 -7.51
CA VAL A 252 -15.85 -18.60 -7.74
C VAL A 252 -15.94 -17.80 -9.06
N GLU A 253 -17.16 -17.62 -9.57
CA GLU A 253 -17.47 -16.86 -10.78
C GLU A 253 -16.57 -15.63 -11.00
N ASP A 254 -16.20 -15.46 -12.27
CA ASP A 254 -15.47 -14.30 -12.74
C ASP A 254 -16.23 -13.00 -12.43
N GLY A 255 -15.56 -12.07 -11.73
CA GLY A 255 -16.11 -10.73 -11.44
C GLY A 255 -16.27 -10.40 -9.96
N ILE A 256 -16.07 -11.35 -9.03
CA ILE A 256 -16.02 -11.04 -7.60
C ILE A 256 -14.74 -10.26 -7.27
N ALA A 257 -14.90 -9.11 -6.63
CA ALA A 257 -13.78 -8.29 -6.19
C ALA A 257 -12.92 -9.04 -5.17
N ARG A 258 -11.61 -9.03 -5.39
CA ARG A 258 -10.63 -9.71 -4.53
C ARG A 258 -10.44 -8.93 -3.24
N ASN A 259 -10.33 -9.62 -2.11
CA ASN A 259 -10.03 -8.99 -0.82
C ASN A 259 -8.77 -9.60 -0.19
N PRO A 260 -7.57 -9.11 -0.58
CA PRO A 260 -6.32 -9.66 -0.06
C PRO A 260 -6.25 -9.58 1.47
N PRO A 261 -5.83 -10.65 2.15
CA PRO A 261 -5.67 -10.63 3.59
C PRO A 261 -4.46 -9.80 4.02
N TRP A 262 -4.48 -9.34 5.27
CA TRP A 262 -3.29 -8.80 5.93
C TRP A 262 -2.35 -9.92 6.35
N LEU A 263 -1.09 -9.84 5.95
CA LEU A 263 -0.06 -10.82 6.25
C LEU A 263 1.23 -10.16 6.73
N GLN A 264 2.04 -10.92 7.46
CA GLN A 264 3.34 -10.48 7.93
C GLN A 264 4.43 -11.02 7.01
N CYS A 265 5.37 -10.17 6.59
CA CYS A 265 6.48 -10.60 5.75
C CYS A 265 7.77 -9.82 6.02
N CYS A 266 8.89 -10.44 5.66
CA CYS A 266 10.19 -9.79 5.74
C CYS A 266 10.57 -9.20 4.38
N LEU A 267 10.96 -7.92 4.38
CA LEU A 267 11.43 -7.20 3.21
C LEU A 267 12.88 -6.76 3.40
N LYS A 268 13.67 -6.82 2.33
CA LYS A 268 15.00 -6.20 2.30
C LYS A 268 15.11 -5.28 1.10
N SER A 269 15.75 -4.13 1.28
CA SER A 269 16.07 -3.22 0.19
C SER A 269 17.47 -3.49 -0.34
N TYR A 270 17.64 -3.31 -1.65
CA TYR A 270 18.90 -3.45 -2.37
C TYR A 270 18.91 -2.50 -3.55
N TYR A 271 20.07 -2.24 -4.15
CA TYR A 271 20.19 -1.42 -5.36
C TYR A 271 20.80 -2.24 -6.48
N LEU A 272 20.48 -1.90 -7.73
CA LEU A 272 20.99 -2.61 -8.91
C LEU A 272 22.20 -1.92 -9.52
N ASP A 273 22.27 -0.60 -9.39
CA ASP A 273 23.31 0.23 -9.97
C ASP A 273 24.07 1.01 -8.88
N LYS A 274 25.40 0.92 -8.90
CA LYS A 274 26.29 1.66 -7.99
C LYS A 274 26.37 3.15 -8.34
N SER A 275 26.17 3.53 -9.60
CA SER A 275 26.13 4.96 -9.98
C SER A 275 24.85 5.65 -9.55
N ASP A 276 23.74 4.91 -9.41
CA ASP A 276 22.46 5.42 -8.95
C ASP A 276 21.86 4.51 -7.87
N ILE A 277 22.46 4.54 -6.68
CA ILE A 277 22.04 3.67 -5.57
C ILE A 277 20.60 3.91 -5.12
N TRP A 278 20.08 5.13 -5.28
CA TRP A 278 18.74 5.51 -4.83
C TRP A 278 17.68 5.27 -5.91
N GLY A 279 17.93 5.68 -7.15
CA GLY A 279 16.99 5.46 -8.25
C GLY A 279 16.93 3.99 -8.68
N SER A 280 17.99 3.21 -8.45
CA SER A 280 17.99 1.76 -8.66
C SER A 280 17.61 0.94 -7.43
N ARG A 281 17.07 1.55 -6.37
CA ARG A 281 16.64 0.86 -5.16
C ARG A 281 15.39 0.01 -5.41
N HIS A 282 15.46 -1.26 -5.03
CA HIS A 282 14.41 -2.27 -5.17
C HIS A 282 14.19 -2.99 -3.83
N TYR A 283 13.06 -3.67 -3.72
CA TYR A 283 12.68 -4.43 -2.52
C TYR A 283 12.53 -5.91 -2.85
N ARG A 284 12.89 -6.77 -1.92
CA ARG A 284 12.82 -8.22 -2.08
C ARG A 284 12.20 -8.85 -0.85
N LEU A 285 11.25 -9.75 -1.08
CA LEU A 285 10.73 -10.60 -0.02
C LEU A 285 11.77 -11.67 0.30
N TYR A 286 11.97 -11.95 1.58
CA TYR A 286 12.89 -12.99 2.05
C TYR A 286 12.37 -13.61 3.34
N ASP A 287 12.92 -14.76 3.74
CA ASP A 287 12.63 -15.44 5.03
C ASP A 287 11.13 -15.50 5.42
N THR A 288 10.25 -15.60 4.41
CA THR A 288 8.79 -15.65 4.58
C THR A 288 8.30 -16.90 3.87
N ARG A 289 7.47 -17.70 4.55
CA ARG A 289 6.91 -18.96 4.04
C ARG A 289 5.39 -18.87 3.99
N LEU A 290 4.76 -19.42 2.94
CA LEU A 290 3.31 -19.66 2.95
C LEU A 290 2.99 -21.01 3.59
N VAL A 291 2.00 -21.01 4.48
CA VAL A 291 1.48 -22.20 5.18
C VAL A 291 0.09 -22.62 4.68
N VAL A 292 -0.22 -22.26 3.43
CA VAL A 292 -1.44 -22.68 2.72
C VAL A 292 -1.14 -23.97 1.95
N ASP A 293 -2.02 -24.97 2.09
CA ASP A 293 -1.93 -26.30 1.45
C ASP A 293 -2.45 -26.34 0.00
#